data_AF-A0A934KQB4-F1
#
_entry.id   AF-A0A934KQB4-F1
#
_cell.length_a   1.000
_cell.length_b   1.000
_cell.length_c   1.000
_cell.angle_alpha   90.00
_cell.angle_beta   90.00
_cell.angle_gamma   90.00
#
_symmetry.space_group_name_H-M   'P 1'
#
loop_
_entity.id
_entity.type
_entity.pdbx_description
1 polymer ?
#
loop_
_entity_poly.entity_id
_entity_poly.type
_entity_poly.pdbx_seq_one_letter_code
_entity_poly.pdbx_strand_id
1 'polypeptide(L)'
;MGWLRNYRGALDQFGLRDPHFERDAAAWTQWASEHGWTYQAEAPELVGRYKPVYRFGAEVCRHLLTTQLHGLHTIAFEHRRYAHGGNSGEGINSLVAVIVLQLPGLPPEEFVKMGAAKTVRKLGGSVPHNYDLDLVGDELVARRASRLDSKWLQTDAELLALQIAAVPGSFWRPVSERLTTP
;
A
#
# COMPACT_ATOMS: atom_id res chain seq x y z
N MET A 1 2.83 28.60 -6.23
CA MET A 1 1.40 28.23 -6.29
C MET A 1 1.25 26.81 -5.76
N GLY A 2 0.89 26.69 -4.47
CA GLY A 2 0.76 25.40 -3.79
C GLY A 2 -0.63 24.81 -4.01
N TRP A 3 -0.71 23.71 -4.76
CA TRP A 3 -1.95 23.00 -4.97
C TRP A 3 -2.10 21.90 -3.92
N LEU A 4 -3.09 22.11 -3.03
CA LEU A 4 -3.85 21.17 -2.20
C LEU A 4 -3.07 20.19 -1.29
N ARG A 5 -2.77 20.65 -0.07
CA ARG A 5 -2.42 19.79 1.09
C ARG A 5 -3.64 19.29 1.88
N ASN A 6 -4.87 19.69 1.53
CA ASN A 6 -6.06 19.37 2.31
C ASN A 6 -7.04 18.49 1.54
N TYR A 7 -7.05 17.21 1.94
CA TYR A 7 -7.93 16.14 1.48
C TYR A 7 -9.42 16.52 1.46
N ARG A 8 -9.94 17.16 2.51
CA ARG A 8 -11.36 17.57 2.58
C ARG A 8 -11.69 18.70 1.59
N GLY A 9 -10.75 19.63 1.42
CA GLY A 9 -10.84 20.71 0.44
C GLY A 9 -10.84 20.18 -0.99
N ALA A 10 -10.03 19.17 -1.31
CA ALA A 10 -10.07 18.52 -2.61
C ALA A 10 -11.40 17.78 -2.83
N LEU A 11 -11.88 16.99 -1.86
CA LEU A 11 -13.14 16.27 -2.03
C LEU A 11 -14.37 17.19 -2.19
N ASP A 12 -14.45 18.27 -1.41
CA ASP A 12 -15.54 19.24 -1.49
C ASP A 12 -15.41 20.12 -2.76
N GLN A 13 -14.20 20.53 -3.15
CA GLN A 13 -13.94 21.29 -4.37
C GLN A 13 -14.25 20.49 -5.64
N PHE A 14 -14.11 19.17 -5.59
CA PHE A 14 -14.32 18.27 -6.73
C PHE A 14 -15.63 17.47 -6.64
N GLY A 15 -16.52 17.78 -5.69
CA GLY A 15 -17.81 17.09 -5.56
C GLY A 15 -17.70 15.57 -5.32
N LEU A 16 -16.54 15.10 -4.86
CA LEU A 16 -16.19 13.68 -4.68
C LEU A 16 -16.79 13.11 -3.38
N ARG A 17 -18.10 13.27 -3.19
CA ARG A 17 -18.84 12.46 -2.22
C ARG A 17 -19.10 11.11 -2.88
N ASP A 18 -18.27 10.13 -2.55
CA ASP A 18 -18.52 8.74 -2.92
C ASP A 18 -19.58 8.19 -1.95
N PRO A 19 -20.86 8.03 -2.35
CA PRO A 19 -21.92 7.58 -1.46
C PRO A 19 -21.72 6.13 -1.00
N HIS A 20 -20.79 5.39 -1.61
CA HIS A 20 -20.41 4.05 -1.16
C HIS A 20 -19.37 4.09 -0.03
N PHE A 21 -18.66 5.21 0.18
CA PHE A 21 -17.58 5.32 1.15
C PHE A 21 -18.04 5.04 2.59
N GLU A 22 -19.17 5.59 3.02
CA GLU A 22 -19.68 5.39 4.38
C GLU A 22 -20.15 3.94 4.60
N ARG A 23 -20.79 3.34 3.60
CA ARG A 23 -21.23 1.94 3.65
C ARG A 23 -20.04 0.98 3.67
N ASP A 24 -19.02 1.27 2.87
CA ASP A 24 -17.79 0.49 2.82
C ASP A 24 -17.00 0.65 4.14
N ALA A 25 -17.04 1.82 4.79
CA ALA A 25 -16.33 2.04 6.05
C ALA A 25 -16.87 1.20 7.23
N ALA A 26 -18.19 1.05 7.37
CA ALA A 26 -18.77 0.19 8.40
C ALA A 26 -18.40 -1.29 8.18
N ALA A 27 -18.50 -1.75 6.94
CA ALA A 27 -18.13 -3.11 6.56
C ALA A 27 -16.64 -3.39 6.82
N TRP A 28 -15.75 -2.46 6.46
CA TRP A 28 -14.32 -2.58 6.75
C TRP A 28 -13.99 -2.52 8.24
N THR A 29 -14.68 -1.67 9.00
CA THR A 29 -14.51 -1.63 10.47
C THR A 29 -14.86 -2.97 11.10
N GLN A 30 -15.99 -3.55 10.71
CA GLN A 30 -16.41 -4.87 11.19
C GLN A 30 -15.40 -5.95 10.76
N TRP A 31 -15.09 -6.02 9.47
CA TRP A 31 -14.16 -7.01 8.94
C TRP A 31 -12.80 -6.95 9.65
N ALA A 32 -12.27 -5.74 9.88
CA ALA A 32 -11.00 -5.54 10.56
C ALA A 32 -11.05 -6.10 11.98
N SER A 33 -12.10 -5.79 12.74
CA SER A 33 -12.28 -6.33 14.09
C SER A 33 -12.35 -7.86 14.11
N GLU A 34 -13.02 -8.48 13.13
CA GLU A 34 -13.15 -9.94 13.04
C GLU A 34 -11.82 -10.65 12.74
N HIS A 35 -10.90 -9.98 12.04
CA HIS A 35 -9.64 -10.56 11.58
C HIS A 35 -8.41 -10.07 12.38
N GLY A 36 -8.61 -9.30 13.45
CA GLY A 36 -7.50 -8.76 14.26
C GLY A 36 -6.72 -7.63 13.57
N TRP A 37 -7.39 -6.87 12.71
CA TRP A 37 -6.87 -5.64 12.12
C TRP A 37 -7.50 -4.42 12.79
N THR A 38 -6.81 -3.29 12.67
CA THR A 38 -7.36 -1.96 12.98
C THR A 38 -7.73 -1.26 11.68
N TYR A 39 -8.75 -0.41 11.71
CA TYR A 39 -9.25 0.29 10.53
C TYR A 39 -9.25 1.81 10.73
N GLN A 40 -8.81 2.52 9.70
CA GLN A 40 -8.87 3.97 9.58
C GLN A 40 -9.40 4.32 8.19
N ALA A 41 -10.45 5.15 8.14
CA ALA A 41 -11.16 5.42 6.89
C ALA A 41 -10.31 6.20 5.86
N GLU A 42 -9.44 7.09 6.33
CA GLU A 42 -8.66 8.01 5.50
C GLU A 42 -7.22 8.06 5.99
N ALA A 43 -6.25 7.99 5.08
CA ALA A 43 -4.82 7.99 5.42
C ALA A 43 -4.03 8.97 4.54
N PRO A 44 -4.31 10.29 4.63
CA PRO A 44 -3.69 11.30 3.77
C PRO A 44 -2.15 11.33 3.85
N GLU A 45 -1.57 10.91 4.97
CA GLU A 45 -0.13 10.76 5.18
C GLU A 45 0.54 9.75 4.25
N LEU A 46 -0.22 8.84 3.61
CA LEU A 46 0.31 7.85 2.68
C LEU A 46 0.39 8.36 1.23
N VAL A 47 -0.19 9.53 0.93
CA VAL A 47 -0.14 10.13 -0.42
C VAL A 47 1.30 10.46 -0.77
N GLY A 48 1.74 10.03 -1.96
CA GLY A 48 3.11 10.26 -2.44
C GLY A 48 4.18 9.36 -1.83
N ARG A 49 3.87 8.52 -0.84
CA ARG A 49 4.86 7.65 -0.17
C ARG A 49 5.30 6.48 -1.05
N TYR A 50 4.34 5.79 -1.68
CA TYR A 50 4.59 4.54 -2.40
C TYR A 50 4.42 4.64 -3.92
N LYS A 51 4.05 5.80 -4.43
CA LYS A 51 4.07 6.14 -5.86
C LYS A 51 4.42 7.63 -5.96
N PRO A 52 5.11 8.07 -7.04
CA PRO A 52 5.36 9.48 -7.25
C PRO A 52 4.07 10.29 -7.21
N VAL A 53 4.11 11.44 -6.53
CA VAL A 53 2.97 12.37 -6.43
C VAL A 53 2.50 12.76 -7.81
N TYR A 54 1.20 12.64 -8.04
CA TYR A 54 0.63 12.97 -9.34
C TYR A 54 0.69 14.48 -9.59
N ARG A 55 1.28 14.88 -10.73
CA ARG A 55 1.56 16.29 -11.06
C ARG A 55 0.29 17.12 -11.29
N PHE A 56 -0.79 16.50 -11.76
CA PHE A 56 -2.03 17.16 -12.14
C PHE A 56 -3.26 16.37 -11.68
N GLY A 57 -4.02 16.87 -10.73
CA GLY A 57 -5.22 16.19 -10.21
C GLY A 57 -5.17 16.00 -8.70
N ALA A 58 -5.91 15.01 -8.20
CA ALA A 58 -6.00 14.69 -6.78
C ALA A 58 -5.68 13.21 -6.51
N GLU A 59 -5.03 12.95 -5.37
CA GLU A 59 -4.73 11.60 -4.87
C GLU A 59 -5.37 11.42 -3.50
N VAL A 60 -5.92 10.23 -3.25
CA VAL A 60 -6.49 9.87 -1.96
C VAL A 60 -6.09 8.45 -1.57
N CYS A 61 -5.80 8.28 -0.28
CA CYS A 61 -5.60 6.98 0.35
C CYS A 61 -6.73 6.71 1.34
N ARG A 62 -7.39 5.57 1.21
CA ARG A 62 -8.60 5.20 1.98
C ARG A 62 -8.54 3.76 2.46
N HIS A 63 -9.41 3.46 3.42
CA HIS A 63 -9.56 2.13 3.99
C HIS A 63 -8.25 1.54 4.48
N LEU A 64 -7.50 2.33 5.25
CA LEU A 64 -6.26 1.88 5.86
C LEU A 64 -6.57 0.81 6.90
N LEU A 65 -6.03 -0.37 6.68
CA LEU A 65 -6.07 -1.52 7.56
C LEU A 65 -4.66 -1.76 8.07
N THR A 66 -4.50 -1.97 9.37
CA THR A 66 -3.19 -2.20 9.99
C THR A 66 -3.23 -3.40 10.92
N THR A 67 -2.23 -4.27 10.86
CA THR A 67 -2.08 -5.43 11.74
C THR A 67 -0.61 -5.85 11.91
N GLN A 68 -0.36 -6.93 12.65
CA GLN A 68 0.90 -7.67 12.64
C GLN A 68 0.67 -9.09 12.15
N LEU A 69 1.38 -9.49 11.10
CA LEU A 69 1.34 -10.86 10.56
C LEU A 69 2.73 -11.47 10.67
N HIS A 70 2.84 -12.62 11.34
CA HIS A 70 4.12 -13.32 11.54
C HIS A 70 5.25 -12.43 12.11
N GLY A 71 4.90 -11.48 12.99
CA GLY A 71 5.84 -10.51 13.58
C GLY A 71 6.21 -9.34 12.67
N LEU A 72 5.61 -9.23 11.49
CA LEU A 72 5.81 -8.13 10.55
C LEU A 72 4.67 -7.13 10.64
N HIS A 73 5.01 -5.85 10.76
CA HIS A 73 4.01 -4.79 10.66
C HIS A 73 3.46 -4.74 9.23
N THR A 74 2.14 -4.84 9.10
CA THR A 74 1.45 -4.93 7.82
C THR A 74 0.39 -3.85 7.72
N ILE A 75 0.38 -3.11 6.62
CA ILE A 75 -0.72 -2.21 6.28
C ILE A 75 -1.31 -2.57 4.92
N ALA A 76 -2.60 -2.29 4.74
CA ALA A 76 -3.25 -2.36 3.45
C ALA A 76 -4.19 -1.17 3.27
N PHE A 77 -4.29 -0.64 2.05
CA PHE A 77 -5.14 0.52 1.77
C PHE A 77 -5.48 0.62 0.29
N GLU A 78 -6.50 1.42 -0.03
CA GLU A 78 -6.80 1.83 -1.40
C GLU A 78 -6.11 3.14 -1.72
N HIS A 79 -5.47 3.20 -2.89
CA HIS A 79 -4.94 4.42 -3.48
C HIS A 79 -5.73 4.78 -4.73
N ARG A 80 -6.38 5.95 -4.75
CA ARG A 80 -7.15 6.44 -5.89
C ARG A 80 -6.55 7.72 -6.46
N ARG A 81 -6.53 7.82 -7.79
CA ARG A 81 -6.12 9.01 -8.54
C ARG A 81 -7.28 9.55 -9.36
N TYR A 82 -7.49 10.85 -9.28
CA TYR A 82 -8.45 11.58 -10.07
C TYR A 82 -7.69 12.53 -10.99
N ALA A 83 -7.96 12.47 -12.28
CA ALA A 83 -7.40 13.39 -13.26
C ALA A 83 -8.49 14.30 -13.81
N HIS A 84 -8.15 15.57 -14.05
CA HIS A 84 -9.00 16.45 -14.85
C HIS A 84 -8.82 16.12 -16.33
N GLY A 85 -9.85 15.54 -16.96
CA GLY A 85 -10.04 15.63 -18.39
C GLY A 85 -10.71 16.97 -18.73
N GLY A 86 -10.19 17.72 -19.70
CA GLY A 86 -10.89 18.92 -20.18
C GLY A 86 -12.29 18.58 -20.71
N ASN A 87 -13.25 19.49 -20.53
CA ASN A 87 -14.66 19.52 -21.03
C ASN A 87 -15.52 18.24 -21.04
N SER A 88 -15.04 17.08 -20.60
CA SER A 88 -15.79 15.83 -20.62
C SER A 88 -15.44 14.96 -19.41
N GLY A 89 -16.09 15.25 -18.28
CA GLY A 89 -16.27 14.31 -17.18
C GLY A 89 -15.05 13.99 -16.32
N GLU A 90 -15.31 13.91 -15.02
CA GLU A 90 -14.38 13.44 -14.01
C GLU A 90 -14.28 11.91 -14.06
N GLY A 91 -13.06 11.37 -14.14
CA GLY A 91 -12.81 9.94 -14.14
C GLY A 91 -11.78 9.54 -13.10
N ILE A 92 -12.04 8.45 -12.37
CA ILE A 92 -10.99 7.76 -11.63
C ILE A 92 -9.97 7.29 -12.67
N ASN A 93 -8.79 7.91 -12.67
CA ASN A 93 -7.73 7.58 -13.62
C ASN A 93 -6.99 6.32 -13.17
N SER A 94 -6.94 6.07 -11.86
CA SER A 94 -6.31 4.87 -11.31
C SER A 94 -6.92 4.52 -9.96
N LEU A 95 -7.12 3.23 -9.74
CA LEU A 95 -7.54 2.64 -8.47
C LEU A 95 -6.68 1.42 -8.20
N VAL A 96 -5.97 1.44 -7.08
CA VAL A 96 -4.98 0.43 -6.72
C VAL A 96 -5.16 0.02 -5.28
N ALA A 97 -5.26 -1.28 -5.02
CA ALA A 97 -5.10 -1.85 -3.70
C ALA A 97 -3.62 -2.04 -3.41
N VAL A 98 -3.19 -1.62 -2.23
CA VAL A 98 -1.80 -1.68 -1.80
C VAL A 98 -1.72 -2.49 -0.52
N ILE A 99 -0.78 -3.44 -0.46
CA ILE A 99 -0.35 -4.12 0.76
C ILE A 99 1.11 -3.73 0.98
N VAL A 100 1.47 -3.37 2.20
CA VAL A 100 2.85 -3.04 2.59
C VAL A 100 3.24 -3.90 3.78
N LEU A 101 4.39 -4.53 3.67
CA LEU A 101 5.02 -5.31 4.73
C LEU A 101 6.31 -4.63 5.15
N GLN A 102 6.41 -4.30 6.43
CA GLN A 102 7.67 -3.90 7.04
C GLN A 102 8.60 -5.10 7.12
N LEU A 103 9.73 -5.04 6.43
CA LEU A 103 10.74 -6.09 6.44
C LEU A 103 11.52 -6.07 7.77
N PRO A 104 12.04 -7.24 8.24
CA PRO A 104 12.90 -7.30 9.43
C PRO A 104 14.20 -6.49 9.30
N GLY A 105 14.61 -6.20 8.07
CA GLY A 105 15.77 -5.38 7.74
C GLY A 105 15.87 -5.16 6.24
N LEU A 106 16.99 -4.58 5.79
CA LEU A 106 17.21 -4.32 4.38
C LEU A 106 17.65 -5.61 3.66
N PRO A 107 17.09 -5.94 2.49
CA PRO A 107 17.62 -7.02 1.68
C PRO A 107 19.03 -6.67 1.16
N PRO A 108 19.90 -7.66 0.88
CA PRO A 108 21.21 -7.41 0.29
C PRO A 108 21.09 -6.70 -1.07
N GLU A 109 22.08 -5.89 -1.42
CA GLU A 109 22.03 -4.99 -2.59
C GLU A 109 21.81 -5.75 -3.91
N GLU A 110 22.38 -6.95 -4.03
CA GLU A 110 22.19 -7.82 -5.20
C GLU A 110 20.70 -8.17 -5.44
N PHE A 111 19.93 -8.36 -4.36
CA PHE A 111 18.50 -8.64 -4.43
C PHE A 111 17.70 -7.37 -4.73
N VAL A 112 18.10 -6.22 -4.20
CA VAL A 112 17.49 -4.94 -4.57
C VAL A 112 17.62 -4.69 -6.07
N LYS A 113 18.81 -4.90 -6.64
CA LYS A 113 19.11 -4.71 -8.07
C LYS A 113 18.33 -5.66 -8.99
N MET A 114 17.96 -6.84 -8.51
CA MET A 114 17.16 -7.80 -9.27
C MET A 114 15.68 -7.39 -9.39
N GLY A 115 15.19 -6.54 -8.49
CA GLY A 115 13.79 -6.15 -8.40
C GLY A 115 12.95 -7.06 -7.48
N ALA A 116 11.95 -6.47 -6.82
CA ALA A 116 11.19 -7.07 -5.74
C ALA A 116 10.56 -8.44 -6.09
N ALA A 117 9.93 -8.55 -7.26
CA ALA A 117 9.29 -9.79 -7.69
C ALA A 117 10.29 -10.96 -7.86
N LYS A 118 11.50 -10.68 -8.37
CA LYS A 118 12.54 -11.71 -8.47
C LYS A 118 13.12 -12.05 -7.11
N THR A 119 13.25 -11.07 -6.22
CA THR A 119 13.69 -11.26 -4.84
C THR A 119 12.75 -12.17 -4.08
N VAL A 120 11.44 -11.88 -4.07
CA VAL A 120 10.44 -12.74 -3.41
C VAL A 120 10.50 -14.18 -3.95
N ARG A 121 10.62 -14.35 -5.28
CA ARG A 121 10.77 -15.69 -5.89
C ARG A 121 12.05 -16.42 -5.46
N LYS A 122 13.17 -15.70 -5.36
CA LYS A 122 14.45 -16.28 -4.93
C LYS A 122 14.45 -16.69 -3.46
N LEU A 123 13.64 -16.02 -2.65
CA LEU A 123 13.39 -16.36 -1.26
C LEU A 123 12.41 -17.55 -1.10
N GLY A 124 12.03 -18.20 -2.21
CA GLY A 124 11.10 -19.34 -2.21
C GLY A 124 9.62 -18.93 -2.15
N GLY A 125 9.33 -17.62 -2.20
CA GLY A 125 7.98 -17.09 -2.21
C GLY A 125 7.32 -17.12 -3.59
N SER A 126 6.00 -17.16 -3.59
CA SER A 126 5.17 -16.92 -4.77
C SER A 126 4.46 -15.59 -4.63
N VAL A 127 4.50 -14.78 -5.69
CA VAL A 127 3.72 -13.53 -5.75
C VAL A 127 2.28 -13.92 -6.03
N PRO A 128 1.30 -13.54 -5.17
CA PRO A 128 -0.11 -13.77 -5.46
C PRO A 128 -0.50 -13.12 -6.79
N HIS A 129 -1.55 -13.63 -7.44
CA HIS A 129 -1.91 -13.22 -8.79
C HIS A 129 -2.16 -11.71 -8.90
N ASN A 130 -1.56 -11.08 -9.92
CA ASN A 130 -1.78 -9.68 -10.34
C ASN A 130 -1.20 -8.58 -9.42
N TYR A 131 -0.22 -8.89 -8.56
CA TYR A 131 0.55 -7.85 -7.87
C TYR A 131 1.79 -7.42 -8.64
N ASP A 132 1.95 -6.10 -8.75
CA ASP A 132 3.23 -5.43 -9.01
C ASP A 132 3.96 -5.22 -7.68
N LEU A 133 5.16 -5.77 -7.55
CA LEU A 133 5.95 -5.72 -6.32
C LEU A 133 7.07 -4.69 -6.43
N ASP A 134 7.35 -4.01 -5.33
CA ASP A 134 8.38 -3.00 -5.24
C ASP A 134 9.03 -2.99 -3.85
N LEU A 135 10.26 -2.51 -3.77
CA LEU A 135 11.02 -2.39 -2.51
C LEU A 135 11.27 -0.91 -2.24
N VAL A 136 10.69 -0.39 -1.16
CA VAL A 136 10.83 1.01 -0.75
C VAL A 136 11.55 1.03 0.60
N GLY A 137 12.87 1.15 0.57
CA GLY A 137 13.70 1.02 1.77
C GLY A 137 13.58 -0.38 2.37
N ASP A 138 13.04 -0.46 3.58
CA ASP A 138 12.74 -1.68 4.34
C ASP A 138 11.27 -2.10 4.24
N GLU A 139 10.55 -1.63 3.23
CA GLU A 139 9.16 -2.00 2.97
C GLU A 139 9.03 -2.79 1.66
N LEU A 140 8.34 -3.93 1.71
CA LEU A 140 7.85 -4.61 0.52
C LEU A 140 6.45 -4.09 0.20
N VAL A 141 6.28 -3.53 -1.00
CA VAL A 141 5.01 -2.94 -1.45
C VAL A 141 4.43 -3.80 -2.57
N ALA A 142 3.25 -4.36 -2.34
CA ALA A 142 2.48 -5.10 -3.33
C ALA A 142 1.30 -4.26 -3.81
N ARG A 143 1.17 -4.06 -5.13
CA ARG A 143 0.13 -3.22 -5.74
C ARG A 143 -0.69 -4.00 -6.74
N ARG A 144 -2.01 -3.92 -6.64
CA ARG A 144 -2.95 -4.56 -7.56
C ARG A 144 -3.90 -3.52 -8.14
N ALA A 145 -4.08 -3.52 -9.45
CA ALA A 145 -4.98 -2.61 -10.15
C ALA A 145 -6.46 -2.99 -9.95
N SER A 146 -6.93 -2.89 -8.71
CA SER A 146 -8.30 -3.18 -8.30
C SER A 146 -8.66 -2.39 -7.04
N ARG A 147 -9.93 -2.48 -6.64
CA ARG A 147 -10.36 -2.13 -5.27
C ARG A 147 -9.68 -3.06 -4.26
N LEU A 148 -9.60 -2.61 -3.02
CA LEU A 148 -9.32 -3.50 -1.89
C LEU A 148 -10.55 -4.39 -1.68
N ASP A 149 -10.34 -5.67 -1.41
CA ASP A 149 -11.44 -6.64 -1.26
C ASP A 149 -11.09 -7.62 -0.13
N SER A 150 -12.02 -7.73 0.82
CA SER A 150 -11.88 -8.55 2.01
C SER A 150 -11.73 -10.04 1.70
N LYS A 151 -12.21 -10.50 0.54
CA LYS A 151 -12.18 -11.93 0.16
C LYS A 151 -10.79 -12.49 -0.05
N TRP A 152 -9.83 -11.66 -0.48
CA TRP A 152 -8.46 -12.11 -0.73
C TRP A 152 -7.43 -11.39 0.15
N LEU A 153 -7.77 -10.26 0.76
CA LEU A 153 -6.80 -9.45 1.50
C LEU A 153 -6.07 -10.24 2.58
N GLN A 154 -6.79 -10.94 3.46
CA GLN A 154 -6.18 -11.71 4.54
C GLN A 154 -5.20 -12.74 3.98
N THR A 155 -5.66 -13.56 3.04
CA THR A 155 -4.87 -14.65 2.46
C THR A 155 -3.64 -14.12 1.74
N ASP A 156 -3.77 -13.08 0.93
CA ASP A 156 -2.64 -12.49 0.20
C ASP A 156 -1.62 -11.87 1.15
N ALA A 157 -2.08 -11.13 2.17
CA ALA A 157 -1.21 -10.50 3.16
C ALA A 157 -0.49 -11.54 4.03
N GLU A 158 -1.19 -12.58 4.49
CA GLU A 158 -0.61 -13.70 5.24
C GLU A 158 0.42 -14.46 4.42
N LEU A 159 0.13 -14.79 3.16
CA LEU A 159 1.07 -15.50 2.30
C LEU A 159 2.35 -14.69 2.09
N LEU A 160 2.23 -13.40 1.80
CA LEU A 160 3.39 -12.53 1.65
C LEU A 160 4.16 -12.39 2.98
N ALA A 161 3.47 -12.20 4.10
CA ALA A 161 4.09 -12.07 5.41
C ALA A 161 4.82 -13.35 5.84
N LEU A 162 4.20 -14.52 5.64
CA LEU A 162 4.79 -15.82 5.93
C LEU A 162 6.07 -16.06 5.12
N GLN A 163 6.05 -15.72 3.83
CA GLN A 163 7.22 -15.85 2.96
C GLN A 163 8.39 -15.00 3.45
N ILE A 164 8.14 -13.76 3.86
CA ILE A 164 9.17 -12.87 4.39
C ILE A 164 9.66 -13.34 5.77
N ALA A 165 8.74 -13.75 6.66
CA ALA A 165 9.09 -14.22 8.00
C ALA A 165 9.88 -15.54 7.99
N ALA A 166 9.71 -16.36 6.96
CA ALA A 166 10.47 -17.61 6.79
C ALA A 166 11.93 -17.39 6.38
N VAL A 167 12.29 -16.18 5.91
CA VAL A 167 13.67 -15.87 5.51
C VAL A 167 14.55 -15.77 6.75
N PRO A 168 15.70 -16.48 6.81
CA PRO A 168 16.59 -16.44 7.96
C PRO A 168 17.01 -15.02 8.34
N GLY A 169 17.07 -14.74 9.65
CA GLY A 169 17.49 -13.45 10.19
C GLY A 169 18.83 -12.94 9.62
N SER A 170 19.76 -13.85 9.32
CA SER A 170 21.08 -13.55 8.75
C SER A 170 21.05 -13.00 7.32
N PHE A 171 19.93 -13.11 6.61
CA PHE A 171 19.74 -12.50 5.30
C PHE A 171 19.55 -10.98 5.39
N TRP A 172 18.93 -10.51 6.47
CA TRP A 172 18.51 -9.13 6.63
C TRP A 172 19.66 -8.27 7.16
N ARG A 173 19.99 -7.20 6.45
CA ARG A 173 20.92 -6.18 6.96
C ARG A 173 20.23 -5.30 7.99
N PRO A 174 20.91 -4.91 9.08
CA PRO A 174 20.35 -3.98 10.06
C PRO A 174 19.92 -2.66 9.42
N VAL A 175 18.75 -2.15 9.81
CA VAL A 175 18.24 -0.86 9.33
C VAL A 175 19.14 0.32 9.77
N SER A 176 19.96 0.13 10.81
CA SER A 176 20.92 1.12 11.33
C SER A 176 22.11 1.42 10.41
N GLU A 177 22.34 0.65 9.35
CA GLU A 177 23.40 0.93 8.36
C GLU A 177 23.10 2.12 7.41
N ARG A 178 22.00 2.87 7.65
CA ARG A 178 21.61 4.07 6.87
C ARG A 178 22.52 5.30 7.05
N LEU A 179 23.57 5.25 7.88
CA LEU A 179 24.34 6.44 8.29
C LEU A 179 25.83 6.46 7.87
N THR A 180 26.23 5.73 6.83
CA THR A 180 27.61 5.83 6.31
C THR A 180 27.69 5.89 4.80
N THR A 181 27.11 6.91 4.19
CA THR A 181 27.77 7.51 3.01
C THR A 181 27.45 9.01 2.94
N PRO A 182 28.47 9.89 2.90
CA PRO A 182 28.32 11.35 2.82
C PRO A 182 27.72 11.83 1.49
#